data_AF-A0A094KUM1-F1
#
_entry.id   AF-A0A094KUM1-F1
#
_cell.length_a   1.000
_cell.length_b   1.000
_cell.length_c   1.000
_cell.angle_alpha   90.00
_cell.angle_beta   90.00
_cell.angle_gamma   90.00
#
_symmetry.space_group_name_H-M   'P 1'
#
loop_
_entity.id
_entity.type
_entity.pdbx_description
1 polymer ?
#
loop_
_entity_poly.entity_id
_entity_poly.type
_entity_poly.pdbx_seq_one_letter_code
_entity_poly.pdbx_strand_id
1 'polypeptide(L)'
;MLTFEEFETYIKTIKNYSESDSKLDDILKSESFITYSYDAISAITKLLEHIMNDSETQWINYWLWELDFGKENYRMKIEENGVEIPLTTIRDLYNILIKFHKS
;
A
#
# COMPACT_ATOMS: atom_id res chain seq x y z
N MET A 1 9.49 -11.64 -8.20
CA MET A 1 8.19 -10.96 -8.05
C MET A 1 7.16 -11.95 -7.57
N LEU A 2 6.23 -11.49 -6.75
CA LEU A 2 5.11 -12.30 -6.27
C LEU A 2 4.06 -12.48 -7.36
N THR A 3 3.29 -13.57 -7.28
CA THR A 3 2.02 -13.66 -8.01
C THR A 3 1.04 -12.62 -7.47
N PHE A 4 -0.04 -12.36 -8.21
CA PHE A 4 -1.08 -11.47 -7.69
C PHE A 4 -1.68 -12.03 -6.40
N GLU A 5 -1.91 -13.34 -6.32
CA GLU A 5 -2.54 -13.97 -5.16
C GLU A 5 -1.69 -13.81 -3.90
N GLU A 6 -0.36 -13.99 -4.02
CA GLU A 6 0.59 -13.75 -2.94
C GLU A 6 0.60 -12.27 -2.55
N PHE A 7 0.75 -11.38 -3.53
CA PHE A 7 0.76 -9.93 -3.30
C PHE A 7 -0.52 -9.44 -2.62
N GLU A 8 -1.69 -9.87 -3.13
CA GLU A 8 -2.99 -9.50 -2.59
C GLU A 8 -3.15 -9.97 -1.15
N THR A 9 -2.67 -11.17 -0.84
CA THR A 9 -2.68 -11.72 0.52
C THR A 9 -1.91 -10.81 1.48
N TYR A 10 -0.70 -10.38 1.12
CA TYR A 10 0.11 -9.51 1.98
C TYR A 10 -0.49 -8.10 2.12
N ILE A 11 -0.95 -7.49 1.03
CA ILE A 11 -1.59 -6.16 1.07
C ILE A 11 -2.86 -6.19 1.93
N LYS A 12 -3.71 -7.22 1.78
CA LYS A 12 -4.90 -7.38 2.64
C LYS A 12 -4.52 -7.56 4.10
N THR A 13 -3.44 -8.28 4.39
CA THR A 13 -2.95 -8.46 5.76
C THR A 13 -2.55 -7.14 6.39
N ILE A 14 -1.78 -6.31 5.67
CA ILE A 14 -1.38 -4.97 6.11
C ILE A 14 -2.62 -4.09 6.33
N LYS A 15 -3.54 -4.08 5.37
CA LYS A 15 -4.78 -3.29 5.47
C LYS A 15 -5.62 -3.68 6.68
N ASN A 16 -5.87 -4.98 6.87
CA ASN A 16 -6.66 -5.48 7.99
C ASN A 16 -6.01 -5.16 9.34
N TYR A 17 -4.67 -5.21 9.41
CA TYR A 17 -3.94 -4.82 10.60
C TYR A 17 -4.09 -3.32 10.88
N SER A 18 -3.85 -2.46 9.88
CA SER A 18 -4.04 -1.01 10.00
C SER A 18 -5.46 -0.62 10.42
N GLU A 19 -6.49 -1.24 9.83
CA GLU A 19 -7.88 -1.01 10.22
C GLU A 19 -8.21 -1.48 11.64
N SER A 20 -7.54 -2.55 12.11
CA SER A 20 -7.69 -3.04 13.48
C SER A 20 -7.00 -2.12 14.49
N ASP A 21 -5.82 -1.62 14.13
CA ASP A 21 -5.04 -0.67 14.92
C ASP A 21 -5.81 0.64 15.11
N SER A 22 -6.34 1.23 14.03
CA SER A 22 -7.16 2.45 14.13
C SER A 22 -8.41 2.27 15.01
N LYS A 23 -9.04 1.08 14.99
CA LYS A 23 -10.17 0.78 15.89
C LYS A 23 -9.74 0.67 17.35
N LEU A 24 -8.56 0.10 17.62
CA LEU A 24 -8.02 0.03 18.97
C LEU A 24 -7.69 1.42 19.48
N ASP A 25 -7.16 2.30 18.63
CA ASP A 25 -6.87 3.69 18.98
C ASP A 25 -8.12 4.46 19.39
N ASP A 26 -9.20 4.32 18.62
CA ASP A 26 -10.49 4.93 18.93
C ASP A 26 -11.04 4.48 20.31
N ILE A 27 -10.78 3.22 20.69
CA ILE A 27 -11.25 2.63 21.95
C ILE A 27 -10.35 3.04 23.12
N LEU A 28 -9.03 2.87 22.97
CA LEU A 28 -8.05 2.99 24.04
C LEU A 28 -7.64 4.45 24.29
N LYS A 29 -7.73 5.31 23.27
CA LYS A 29 -7.27 6.70 23.29
C LYS A 29 -5.83 6.85 23.82
N SER A 30 -4.99 5.83 23.62
CA SER A 30 -3.64 5.74 24.17
C SER A 30 -2.59 5.74 23.06
N GLU A 31 -1.64 6.67 23.12
CA GLU A 31 -0.62 6.83 22.08
C GLU A 31 0.43 5.70 22.03
N SER A 32 0.54 4.86 23.06
CA SER A 32 1.64 3.89 23.19
C SER A 32 1.51 2.62 22.34
N PHE A 33 0.30 2.23 21.93
CA PHE A 33 0.10 1.03 21.09
C PHE A 33 0.44 1.31 19.62
N ILE A 34 0.15 2.53 19.18
CA ILE A 34 0.34 3.08 17.83
C ILE A 34 1.79 2.95 17.36
N THR A 35 2.77 3.27 18.22
CA THR A 35 4.18 3.35 17.82
C THR A 35 4.77 2.00 17.42
N TYR A 36 4.38 0.91 18.07
CA TYR A 36 4.88 -0.44 17.75
C TYR A 36 4.29 -1.00 16.46
N SER A 37 3.04 -0.65 16.17
CA SER A 37 2.32 -1.03 14.95
C SER A 37 2.98 -0.41 13.71
N TYR A 38 3.33 0.87 13.78
CA TYR A 38 3.86 1.62 12.65
C TYR A 38 5.20 1.09 12.13
N ASP A 39 6.15 0.82 13.03
CA ASP A 39 7.48 0.32 12.64
C ASP A 39 7.40 -1.05 11.97
N ALA A 40 6.52 -1.93 12.45
CA ALA A 40 6.31 -3.24 11.84
C ALA A 40 5.69 -3.13 10.44
N ILE A 41 4.64 -2.32 10.27
CA ILE A 41 4.03 -2.09 8.95
C ILE A 41 5.05 -1.46 7.99
N SER A 42 5.83 -0.48 8.46
CA SER A 42 6.86 0.19 7.67
C SER A 42 7.94 -0.81 7.20
N ALA A 43 8.41 -1.69 8.08
CA ALA A 43 9.39 -2.72 7.73
C ALA A 43 8.83 -3.72 6.70
N ILE A 44 7.58 -4.17 6.88
CA ILE A 44 6.91 -5.09 5.94
C ILE A 44 6.70 -4.40 4.59
N THR A 45 6.31 -3.12 4.58
CA THR A 45 6.12 -2.33 3.37
C THR A 45 7.42 -2.25 2.57
N LYS A 46 8.55 -1.91 3.23
CA LYS A 46 9.87 -1.87 2.58
C LYS A 46 10.31 -3.23 2.04
N LEU A 47 10.02 -4.31 2.77
CA LEU A 47 10.31 -5.67 2.29
C LEU A 47 9.49 -6.00 1.03
N LEU A 48 8.21 -5.63 1.01
CA LEU A 48 7.34 -5.86 -0.14
C LEU A 48 7.77 -5.02 -1.34
N GLU A 49 8.16 -3.77 -1.13
CA GLU A 49 8.76 -2.90 -2.16
C GLU A 49 10.02 -3.54 -2.76
N HIS A 50 10.89 -4.08 -1.91
CA HIS A 50 12.08 -4.79 -2.39
C HIS A 50 11.73 -6.03 -3.24
N ILE A 51 10.83 -6.88 -2.76
CA ILE A 51 10.42 -8.12 -3.47
C ILE A 51 9.74 -7.83 -4.81
N MET A 52 8.99 -6.73 -4.88
CA MET A 52 8.25 -6.29 -6.07
C MET A 52 9.07 -5.36 -6.99
N ASN A 53 10.33 -5.06 -6.63
CA ASN A 53 11.20 -4.12 -7.34
C ASN A 53 10.61 -2.70 -7.47
N ASP A 54 9.98 -2.23 -6.39
CA ASP A 54 9.31 -0.94 -6.25
C ASP A 54 10.11 0.04 -5.36
N SER A 55 11.41 -0.23 -5.14
CA SER A 55 12.24 0.59 -4.25
C SER A 55 12.51 1.99 -4.79
N GLU A 56 12.48 2.19 -6.11
CA GLU A 56 12.69 3.50 -6.74
C GLU A 56 11.38 4.28 -6.91
N THR A 57 10.29 3.59 -7.23
CA THR A 57 9.00 4.22 -7.53
C THR A 57 8.10 4.36 -6.31
N GLN A 58 8.24 3.48 -5.32
CA GLN A 58 7.48 3.50 -4.06
C GLN A 58 5.96 3.53 -4.24
N TRP A 59 5.45 2.88 -5.29
CA TRP A 59 4.02 2.79 -5.59
C TRP A 59 3.23 2.13 -4.45
N ILE A 60 3.80 1.11 -3.82
CA ILE A 60 3.21 0.42 -2.67
C ILE A 60 3.07 1.43 -1.52
N ASN A 61 4.13 2.13 -1.14
CA ASN A 61 4.07 3.12 -0.06
C ASN A 61 3.06 4.26 -0.37
N TYR A 62 3.12 4.82 -1.58
CA TYR A 62 2.17 5.82 -2.05
C TYR A 62 0.72 5.34 -1.94
N TRP A 63 0.44 4.11 -2.38
CA TRP A 63 -0.90 3.55 -2.36
C TRP A 63 -1.42 3.27 -0.94
N LEU A 64 -0.54 2.83 -0.04
CA LEU A 64 -0.89 2.59 1.36
C LEU A 64 -1.23 3.89 2.08
N TRP A 65 -0.35 4.90 1.99
CA TRP A 65 -0.39 6.07 2.88
C TRP A 65 -1.06 7.28 2.25
N GLU A 66 -0.69 7.63 1.02
CA GLU A 66 -1.26 8.80 0.37
C GLU A 66 -2.68 8.47 -0.11
N LEU A 67 -2.88 7.32 -0.76
CA LEU A 67 -4.20 6.98 -1.32
C LEU A 67 -5.17 6.32 -0.33
N ASP A 68 -4.81 6.13 0.95
CA ASP A 68 -5.58 5.33 1.93
C ASP A 68 -6.11 4.03 1.32
N PHE A 69 -5.18 3.15 0.91
CA PHE A 69 -5.49 1.88 0.25
C PHE A 69 -6.40 2.06 -0.99
N GLY A 70 -6.10 3.07 -1.80
CA GLY A 70 -6.78 3.39 -3.05
C GLY A 70 -8.08 4.18 -2.92
N LYS A 71 -8.55 4.46 -1.70
CA LYS A 71 -9.79 5.22 -1.47
C LYS A 71 -9.70 6.66 -1.98
N GLU A 72 -8.54 7.30 -1.87
CA GLU A 72 -8.33 8.71 -2.23
C GLU A 72 -7.85 8.91 -3.69
N ASN A 73 -7.84 7.85 -4.51
CA ASN A 73 -7.45 7.92 -5.92
C ASN A 73 -8.29 8.93 -6.72
N TYR A 74 -9.53 9.19 -6.33
CA TYR A 74 -10.39 10.19 -6.98
C TYR A 74 -9.90 11.64 -6.80
N ARG A 75 -9.11 11.92 -5.75
CA ARG A 75 -8.53 13.26 -5.48
C ARG A 75 -7.10 13.39 -5.98
N MET A 76 -6.32 12.31 -5.90
CA MET A 76 -4.89 12.29 -6.22
C MET A 76 -4.61 11.44 -7.45
N LYS A 77 -5.27 11.83 -8.54
CA LYS A 77 -5.13 11.18 -9.85
C LYS A 77 -3.71 11.36 -10.37
N ILE A 78 -3.11 10.27 -10.78
CA ILE A 78 -1.83 10.27 -11.47
C ILE A 78 -2.08 9.96 -12.94
N GLU A 79 -1.37 10.66 -13.82
CA GLU A 79 -1.45 10.46 -15.26
C GLU A 79 -0.08 10.03 -15.80
N GLU A 80 -0.10 9.08 -16.73
CA GLU A 80 1.06 8.72 -17.54
C GLU A 80 0.70 8.94 -19.01
N ASN A 81 1.47 9.77 -19.70
CA ASN A 81 1.20 10.16 -21.10
C ASN A 81 -0.22 10.71 -21.33
N GLY A 82 -0.77 11.42 -20.34
CA GLY A 82 -2.12 12.00 -20.39
C GLY A 82 -3.26 10.99 -20.21
N VAL A 83 -2.94 9.76 -19.76
CA VAL A 83 -3.92 8.74 -19.39
C VAL A 83 -3.88 8.54 -17.88
N GLU A 84 -5.03 8.70 -17.23
CA GLU A 84 -5.18 8.42 -15.79
C GLU A 84 -4.82 6.97 -15.48
N ILE A 85 -3.91 6.79 -14.53
CA ILE A 85 -3.53 5.50 -14.00
C ILE A 85 -4.56 5.13 -12.92
N PRO A 86 -5.37 4.07 -13.10
CA PRO A 86 -6.25 3.62 -12.03
C PRO A 86 -5.40 3.08 -10.88
N LEU A 87 -5.69 3.52 -9.65
CA LEU A 87 -5.03 3.06 -8.42
C LEU A 87 -6.07 2.79 -7.31
N THR A 88 -7.28 2.39 -7.69
CA THR A 88 -8.40 2.23 -6.76
C THR A 88 -8.35 0.89 -6.03
N THR A 89 -7.83 -0.15 -6.67
CA THR A 89 -7.84 -1.53 -6.14
C THR A 89 -6.43 -2.10 -6.00
N ILE A 90 -6.30 -3.16 -5.20
CA ILE A 90 -5.05 -3.93 -5.08
C ILE A 90 -4.61 -4.47 -6.44
N ARG A 91 -5.56 -4.86 -7.30
CA ARG A 91 -5.29 -5.30 -8.67
C ARG A 91 -4.66 -4.20 -9.50
N ASP A 92 -5.17 -2.98 -9.37
CA ASP A 92 -4.64 -1.84 -10.12
C ASP A 92 -3.20 -1.54 -9.71
N LEU A 93 -2.93 -1.51 -8.39
CA LEU A 93 -1.57 -1.39 -7.86
C LEU A 93 -0.65 -2.50 -8.41
N TYR A 94 -1.08 -3.75 -8.37
CA TYR A 94 -0.28 -4.87 -8.90
C TYR A 94 0.03 -4.71 -10.39
N ASN A 95 -0.96 -4.30 -11.20
CA ASN A 95 -0.78 -4.09 -12.63
C ASN A 95 0.27 -3.02 -12.93
N ILE A 96 0.32 -1.96 -12.12
CA ILE A 96 1.32 -0.89 -12.21
C ILE A 96 2.72 -1.41 -11.90
N LEU A 97 2.87 -2.14 -10.79
CA LEU A 97 4.15 -2.73 -10.40
C LEU A 97 4.72 -3.64 -11.50
N ILE A 98 3.86 -4.46 -12.11
CA ILE A 98 4.25 -5.35 -13.21
C ILE A 98 4.59 -4.58 -14.49
N LYS A 99 3.89 -3.47 -14.76
CA LYS A 99 4.12 -2.63 -15.94
C LYS A 99 5.49 -1.95 -15.88
N PHE A 100 5.83 -1.33 -14.75
CA PHE A 100 7.10 -0.62 -14.57
C PHE A 100 8.31 -1.54 -14.35
N HIS A 101 8.09 -2.84 -14.14
CA HIS A 101 9.18 -3.83 -14.13
C HIS A 101 9.72 -4.17 -15.54
N LYS A 102 8.98 -3.87 -16.61
CA LYS A 102 9.40 -4.23 -18.00
C LYS A 102 10.23 -3.16 -18.72
N SER A 103 10.60 -2.07 -18.06
CA SER A 103 11.45 -1.00 -18.61
C SER A 103 12.91 -1.14 -18.20
#